data_AF-A0A1B6FU19-F1
#
_entry.id   AF-A0A1B6FU19-F1
#
_cell.length_a   1.000
_cell.length_b   1.000
_cell.length_c   1.000
_cell.angle_alpha   90.00
_cell.angle_beta   90.00
_cell.angle_gamma   90.00
#
_symmetry.space_group_name_H-M   'P 1'
#
loop_
_entity.id
_entity.type
_entity.pdbx_description
1 polymer ?
#
loop_
_entity_poly.entity_id
_entity_poly.type
_entity_poly.pdbx_seq_one_letter_code
_entity_poly.pdbx_strand_id
1 'polypeptide(L)'
;MAVMYSFCRYFSVRLGTILVAVSSMIQSLILGAIFLVWLNNAGQMTEDIEDWRTANNLIYTTELFEHIQYNTEGYLKSAIVFIMFHFCTCMLLVYAALECNIPLTWPFLVTEFVRLAIFLFAHFTAMMLVKENILDLGLLIALSISGGFLLLGLFYCWFCVVSLCQCLRELRAQQKLGSAQVNLLINEFRHLAKTTAVSRQQFSPVNPSWRLQAAHSNYGNLAWPTY
;
A
#
# COMPACT_ATOMS: atom_id res chain seq x y z
N MET A 1 11.19 8.16 -22.62
CA MET A 1 11.43 8.66 -21.24
C MET A 1 10.35 8.26 -20.24
N ALA A 2 9.05 8.29 -20.57
CA ALA A 2 7.96 7.94 -19.64
C ALA A 2 8.03 6.53 -19.01
N VAL A 3 8.54 5.53 -19.76
CA VAL A 3 8.68 4.14 -19.28
C VAL A 3 9.72 4.02 -18.15
N MET A 4 10.84 4.73 -18.26
CA MET A 4 11.91 4.71 -17.25
C MET A 4 11.47 5.35 -15.93
N TYR A 5 10.74 6.48 -16.00
CA TYR A 5 10.16 7.13 -14.82
C TYR A 5 9.12 6.23 -14.13
N SER A 6 8.29 5.54 -14.91
CA SER A 6 7.28 4.61 -14.37
C SER A 6 7.94 3.42 -13.68
N PHE A 7 9.02 2.87 -14.27
CA PHE A 7 9.76 1.76 -13.68
C PHE A 7 10.48 2.15 -12.38
N CYS A 8 11.21 3.28 -12.37
CA CYS A 8 11.89 3.77 -11.18
C CYS A 8 10.91 4.10 -10.05
N ARG A 9 9.74 4.68 -10.37
CA ARG A 9 8.70 4.96 -9.38
C ARG A 9 8.15 3.66 -8.78
N TYR A 10 7.89 2.65 -9.59
CA TYR A 10 7.36 1.37 -9.11
C TYR A 10 8.34 0.63 -8.20
N PHE A 11 9.62 0.58 -8.59
CA PHE A 11 10.67 -0.06 -7.80
C PHE A 11 10.91 0.67 -6.48
N SER A 12 10.99 2.00 -6.52
CA SER A 12 11.21 2.83 -5.32
C SER A 12 10.07 2.69 -4.30
N VAL A 13 8.82 2.72 -4.75
CA VAL A 13 7.66 2.65 -3.84
C VAL A 13 7.50 1.24 -3.25
N ARG A 14 7.81 0.18 -4.01
CA ARG A 14 7.86 -1.20 -3.50
C ARG A 14 8.93 -1.36 -2.43
N LEU A 15 10.15 -0.91 -2.71
CA LEU A 15 11.27 -1.01 -1.78
C LEU A 15 11.01 -0.22 -0.50
N GLY A 16 10.43 0.99 -0.60
CA GLY A 16 10.04 1.78 0.56
C GLY A 16 9.03 1.07 1.46
N THR A 17 8.02 0.42 0.87
CA THR A 17 7.01 -0.30 1.65
C THR A 17 7.58 -1.55 2.34
N ILE A 18 8.46 -2.28 1.65
CA ILE A 18 9.16 -3.43 2.23
C ILE A 18 10.05 -2.97 3.40
N LEU A 19 10.76 -1.86 3.23
CA LEU A 19 11.61 -1.28 4.27
C LEU A 19 10.78 -0.86 5.50
N VAL A 20 9.62 -0.23 5.29
CA VAL A 20 8.68 0.09 6.37
C VAL A 20 8.20 -1.17 7.08
N ALA A 21 7.79 -2.20 6.33
CA ALA A 21 7.33 -3.46 6.92
C ALA A 21 8.40 -4.14 7.78
N VAL A 22 9.64 -4.23 7.27
CA VAL A 22 10.77 -4.81 8.00
C VAL A 22 11.12 -3.99 9.25
N SER A 23 11.12 -2.66 9.14
CA SER A 23 11.35 -1.78 10.29
C SER A 23 10.27 -1.98 11.37
N SER A 24 8.99 -2.02 10.99
CA SER A 24 7.89 -2.29 11.91
C SER A 24 7.95 -3.69 12.53
N MET A 25 8.42 -4.70 11.78
CA MET A 25 8.68 -6.04 12.33
C MET A 25 9.74 -6.01 13.42
N ILE A 26 10.88 -5.36 13.17
CA ILE A 26 11.96 -5.24 14.16
C ILE A 26 11.45 -4.53 15.43
N GLN A 27 10.71 -3.42 15.27
CA GLN A 27 10.10 -2.71 16.40
C GLN A 27 9.15 -3.61 17.19
N SER A 28 8.29 -4.39 16.50
CA SER A 28 7.35 -5.30 17.16
C SER A 28 8.05 -6.43 17.92
N LEU A 29 9.18 -6.94 17.41
CA LEU A 29 10.00 -7.94 18.10
C LEU A 29 10.65 -7.38 19.37
N ILE A 30 11.21 -6.16 19.29
CA ILE A 30 11.81 -5.48 20.45
C ILE A 30 10.76 -5.25 21.53
N LEU A 31 9.60 -4.68 21.17
CA LEU A 31 8.51 -4.45 22.11
C LEU A 31 7.97 -5.77 22.69
N GLY A 32 7.80 -6.79 21.85
CA GLY A 32 7.37 -8.12 22.29
C GLY A 32 8.34 -8.73 23.31
N ALA A 33 9.65 -8.60 23.09
CA ALA A 33 10.66 -9.07 24.03
C ALA A 33 10.58 -8.33 25.38
N ILE A 34 10.40 -7.00 25.37
CA ILE A 34 10.22 -6.19 26.59
C ILE A 34 8.98 -6.66 27.36
N PHE A 35 7.84 -6.82 26.69
CA PHE A 35 6.61 -7.28 27.34
C PHE A 35 6.70 -8.71 27.87
N LEU A 36 7.46 -9.60 27.22
CA LEU A 36 7.70 -10.96 27.71
C LEU A 36 8.55 -10.95 28.99
N VAL A 37 9.60 -10.13 29.05
CA VAL A 37 10.41 -9.94 30.27
C VAL A 37 9.55 -9.39 31.39
N TRP A 38 8.70 -8.40 31.09
CA TRP A 38 7.78 -7.82 32.07
C TRP A 38 6.73 -8.82 32.56
N LEU A 39 6.19 -9.66 31.68
CA LEU A 39 5.25 -10.71 32.07
C LEU A 39 5.88 -11.74 33.01
N ASN A 40 7.15 -12.10 32.79
CA ASN A 40 7.87 -13.02 33.69
C ASN A 40 8.12 -12.42 35.08
N ASN A 41 8.21 -11.09 35.15
CA ASN A 41 8.47 -10.34 36.39
C ASN A 41 7.23 -9.53 36.83
N ALA A 42 6.02 -10.01 36.53
CA ALA A 42 4.79 -9.24 36.74
C ALA A 42 4.61 -8.75 38.19
N GLY A 43 5.06 -9.54 39.18
CA GLY A 43 5.03 -9.14 40.60
C GLY A 43 5.89 -7.90 40.90
N GLN A 44 7.10 -7.82 40.34
CA GLN A 44 7.97 -6.65 40.49
C GLN A 44 7.39 -5.43 39.78
N MET A 45 6.75 -5.64 38.63
CA MET A 45 6.09 -4.56 37.89
C MET A 45 4.92 -3.95 38.68
N THR A 46 4.14 -4.74 39.41
CA THR A 46 3.06 -4.22 40.24
C THR A 46 3.61 -3.36 41.38
N GLU A 47 4.70 -3.78 42.03
CA GLU A 47 5.40 -2.99 43.06
C GLU A 47 5.98 -1.69 42.47
N ASP A 48 6.67 -1.76 41.33
CA ASP A 48 7.22 -0.58 40.64
C ASP A 48 6.13 0.43 40.25
N ILE A 49 4.96 -0.04 39.79
CA ILE A 49 3.82 0.82 39.43
C ILE A 49 3.25 1.49 40.69
N GLU A 50 3.17 0.78 41.80
CA GLU A 50 2.65 1.31 43.06
C GLU A 50 3.59 2.35 43.67
N ASP A 51 4.90 2.10 43.62
CA ASP A 51 5.92 3.07 43.99
C ASP A 51 5.86 4.31 43.09
N TRP A 52 5.69 4.13 41.77
CA TRP A 52 5.52 5.23 40.83
C TRP A 52 4.24 6.03 41.07
N ARG A 53 3.13 5.34 41.36
CA ARG A 53 1.83 5.97 41.66
C ARG A 53 1.93 6.83 42.91
N THR A 54 2.57 6.30 43.95
CA THR A 54 2.69 6.94 45.26
C THR A 54 3.67 8.11 45.23
N ALA A 55 4.77 7.99 44.48
CA ALA A 55 5.75 9.06 44.32
C ALA A 55 5.22 10.25 43.51
N ASN A 56 4.41 9.99 42.48
CA ASN A 56 4.14 10.99 41.43
C ASN A 56 2.74 11.65 41.51
N ASN A 57 1.94 11.35 42.55
CA ASN A 57 0.60 11.94 42.75
C ASN A 57 -0.26 12.03 41.47
N LEU A 58 -0.34 10.91 40.73
CA LEU A 58 -0.97 10.82 39.40
C LEU A 58 -2.51 10.90 39.43
N ILE A 59 -3.06 11.99 39.95
CA ILE A 59 -4.50 12.21 40.13
C ILE A 59 -5.26 12.00 38.82
N TYR A 60 -4.68 12.37 37.66
CA TYR A 60 -5.35 12.31 36.36
C TYR A 60 -5.40 10.92 35.69
N THR A 61 -4.51 9.99 36.08
CA THR A 61 -4.45 8.65 35.47
C THR A 61 -4.74 7.52 36.45
N THR A 62 -5.09 7.87 37.70
CA THR A 62 -5.44 6.92 38.77
C THR A 62 -6.46 5.88 38.34
N GLU A 63 -7.56 6.26 37.68
CA GLU A 63 -8.57 5.28 37.24
C GLU A 63 -8.04 4.26 36.21
N LEU A 64 -7.19 4.73 35.28
CA LEU A 64 -6.61 3.90 34.23
C LEU A 64 -5.53 2.97 34.80
N PHE A 65 -4.69 3.48 35.70
CA PHE A 65 -3.69 2.69 36.41
C PHE A 65 -4.32 1.69 37.38
N GLU A 66 -5.39 2.06 38.07
CA GLU A 66 -6.07 1.17 39.02
C GLU A 66 -6.72 -0.03 38.31
N HIS A 67 -7.27 0.21 37.12
CA HIS A 67 -7.78 -0.88 36.29
C HIS A 67 -6.65 -1.79 35.75
N ILE A 68 -5.51 -1.21 35.38
CA ILE A 68 -4.31 -1.96 34.96
C ILE A 68 -3.70 -2.74 36.13
N GLN A 69 -3.68 -2.18 37.33
CA GLN A 69 -3.12 -2.80 38.54
C GLN A 69 -3.96 -4.00 38.98
N TYR A 70 -5.29 -3.90 38.87
CA TYR A 70 -6.20 -4.99 39.21
C TYR A 70 -6.00 -6.25 38.36
N ASN A 71 -5.55 -6.11 37.10
CA ASN A 71 -5.33 -7.24 36.19
C ASN A 71 -4.12 -7.04 35.27
N THR A 72 -2.95 -6.78 35.86
CA THR A 72 -1.72 -6.45 35.11
C THR A 72 -1.33 -7.57 34.16
N GLU A 73 -1.45 -8.84 34.59
CA GLU A 73 -1.20 -9.98 33.71
C GLU A 73 -2.13 -10.03 32.49
N GLY A 74 -3.42 -9.74 32.67
CA GLY A 74 -4.39 -9.71 31.59
C GLY A 74 -4.03 -8.67 30.53
N TYR A 75 -3.66 -7.47 30.98
CA TYR A 75 -3.19 -6.40 30.11
C TYR A 75 -1.90 -6.78 29.36
N LEU A 76 -0.89 -7.30 30.05
CA LEU A 76 0.36 -7.74 29.43
C LEU A 76 0.13 -8.84 28.39
N LYS A 77 -0.70 -9.86 28.71
CA LYS A 77 -1.07 -10.92 27.77
C LYS A 77 -1.80 -10.35 26.54
N SER A 78 -2.73 -9.42 26.74
CA SER A 78 -3.44 -8.75 25.63
C SER A 78 -2.49 -7.93 24.73
N ALA A 79 -1.51 -7.24 25.31
CA ALA A 79 -0.51 -6.48 24.58
C ALA A 79 0.38 -7.39 23.72
N ILE A 80 0.82 -8.53 24.26
CA ILE A 80 1.59 -9.53 23.50
C ILE A 80 0.77 -10.08 22.34
N VAL A 81 -0.50 -10.41 22.55
CA VAL A 81 -1.41 -10.88 21.48
C VAL A 81 -1.56 -9.82 20.38
N PHE A 82 -1.73 -8.54 20.76
CA PHE A 82 -1.79 -7.44 19.81
C PHE A 82 -0.49 -7.28 19.00
N ILE A 83 0.68 -7.42 19.64
CA ILE A 83 1.99 -7.37 18.97
C ILE A 83 2.16 -8.52 17.99
N MET A 84 1.77 -9.73 18.37
CA MET A 84 1.80 -10.90 17.47
C MET A 84 0.88 -10.70 16.26
N PHE A 85 -0.34 -10.19 16.49
CA PHE A 85 -1.26 -9.84 15.41
C PHE A 85 -0.65 -8.78 14.48
N HIS A 86 -0.05 -7.73 15.05
CA HIS A 86 0.62 -6.69 14.29
C HIS A 86 1.77 -7.25 13.45
N PHE A 87 2.60 -8.14 14.01
CA PHE A 87 3.66 -8.84 13.27
C PHE A 87 3.11 -9.62 12.07
N CYS A 88 1.98 -10.33 12.22
CA CYS A 88 1.29 -10.99 11.11
C CYS A 88 0.84 -9.99 10.03
N THR A 89 0.31 -8.82 10.42
CA THR A 89 -0.05 -7.77 9.45
C THR A 89 1.15 -7.19 8.72
N CYS A 90 2.33 -7.14 9.35
CA CYS A 90 3.57 -6.75 8.67
C CYS A 90 3.99 -7.78 7.61
N MET A 91 3.88 -9.08 7.90
CA MET A 91 4.13 -10.13 6.91
C MET A 91 3.15 -10.04 5.72
N LEU A 92 1.87 -9.78 6.00
CA LEU A 92 0.88 -9.50 4.96
C LEU A 92 1.23 -8.25 4.14
N LEU A 93 1.78 -7.21 4.75
CA LEU A 93 2.23 -6.01 4.05
C LEU A 93 3.39 -6.31 3.09
N VAL A 94 4.37 -7.11 3.52
CA VAL A 94 5.47 -7.56 2.63
C VAL A 94 4.91 -8.32 1.44
N TYR A 95 4.00 -9.28 1.69
CA TYR A 95 3.34 -10.03 0.63
C TYR A 95 2.52 -9.12 -0.30
N ALA A 96 1.77 -8.17 0.25
CA ALA A 96 1.00 -7.18 -0.50
C ALA A 96 1.89 -6.28 -1.37
N ALA A 97 3.10 -5.94 -0.90
CA ALA A 97 4.07 -5.16 -1.66
C ALA A 97 4.63 -5.96 -2.86
N LEU A 98 4.87 -7.26 -2.69
CA LEU A 98 5.33 -8.16 -3.75
C LEU A 98 4.25 -8.39 -4.83
N GLU A 99 3.02 -8.69 -4.41
CA GLU A 99 1.88 -8.94 -5.30
C GLU A 99 1.18 -7.66 -5.78
N CYS A 100 1.58 -6.49 -5.27
CA CYS A 100 0.91 -5.19 -5.49
C CYS A 100 -0.61 -5.25 -5.26
N ASN A 101 -1.03 -5.93 -4.21
CA ASN A 101 -2.44 -6.13 -3.90
C ASN A 101 -2.95 -5.20 -2.80
N ILE A 102 -3.55 -4.08 -3.21
CA ILE A 102 -4.10 -3.01 -2.35
C ILE A 102 -5.01 -3.51 -1.19
N PRO A 103 -5.99 -4.42 -1.40
CA PRO A 103 -6.82 -4.93 -0.31
C PRO A 103 -6.02 -5.57 0.84
N LEU A 104 -4.87 -6.19 0.57
CA LEU A 104 -4.06 -6.84 1.61
C LEU A 104 -3.25 -5.82 2.44
N THR A 105 -3.15 -4.58 1.98
CA THR A 105 -2.47 -3.50 2.70
C THR A 105 -3.32 -2.90 3.83
N TRP A 106 -4.66 -3.04 3.75
CA TRP A 106 -5.61 -2.46 4.70
C TRP A 106 -5.46 -2.93 6.15
N PRO A 107 -5.31 -4.24 6.45
CA PRO A 107 -5.14 -4.73 7.81
C PRO A 107 -3.94 -4.07 8.50
N PHE A 108 -2.80 -3.94 7.80
CA PHE A 108 -1.64 -3.24 8.33
C PHE A 108 -1.95 -1.77 8.60
N LEU A 109 -2.60 -1.08 7.66
CA LEU A 109 -2.90 0.35 7.77
C LEU A 109 -3.73 0.69 9.00
N VAL A 110 -4.74 -0.14 9.29
CA VAL A 110 -5.62 0.01 10.46
C VAL A 110 -4.86 -0.30 11.74
N THR A 111 -4.14 -1.42 11.77
CA THR A 111 -3.42 -1.87 12.97
C THR A 111 -2.31 -0.89 13.35
N GLU A 112 -1.57 -0.38 12.35
CA GLU A 112 -0.53 0.63 12.53
C GLU A 112 -1.11 1.97 13.02
N PHE A 113 -2.29 2.37 12.52
CA PHE A 113 -2.96 3.58 13.00
C PHE A 113 -3.39 3.46 14.47
N VAL A 114 -3.94 2.31 14.87
CA VAL A 114 -4.28 2.04 16.28
C VAL A 114 -3.02 2.09 17.15
N ARG A 115 -1.92 1.47 16.69
CA ARG A 115 -0.61 1.51 17.37
C ARG A 115 -0.12 2.95 17.55
N LEU A 116 -0.19 3.77 16.50
CA LEU A 116 0.18 5.20 16.54
C LEU A 116 -0.66 5.99 17.55
N ALA A 117 -1.97 5.73 17.61
CA ALA A 117 -2.85 6.40 18.58
C ALA A 117 -2.48 6.04 20.03
N ILE A 118 -2.14 4.77 20.30
CA ILE A 118 -1.66 4.31 21.61
C ILE A 118 -0.34 5.00 21.98
N PHE A 119 0.63 5.05 21.05
CA PHE A 119 1.90 5.74 21.30
C PHE A 119 1.73 7.24 21.52
N LEU A 120 0.81 7.88 20.81
CA LEU A 120 0.48 9.28 20.99
C LEU A 120 -0.09 9.54 22.39
N PHE A 121 -1.05 8.71 22.83
CA PHE A 121 -1.63 8.79 24.16
C PHE A 121 -0.60 8.52 25.26
N ALA A 122 0.27 7.53 25.07
CA ALA A 122 1.36 7.21 25.98
C ALA A 122 2.36 8.38 26.08
N HIS A 123 2.71 9.02 24.96
CA HIS A 123 3.59 10.18 24.94
C HIS A 123 2.96 11.38 25.67
N PHE A 124 1.68 11.68 25.44
CA PHE A 124 0.98 12.72 26.20
C PHE A 124 0.94 12.44 27.70
N THR A 125 0.66 11.18 28.07
CA THR A 125 0.66 10.76 29.49
C THR A 125 2.04 10.94 30.12
N ALA A 126 3.10 10.50 29.44
CA ALA A 126 4.48 10.67 29.90
C ALA A 126 4.85 12.14 30.08
N MET A 127 4.42 13.02 29.17
CA MET A 127 4.67 14.46 29.24
C MET A 127 3.94 15.13 30.40
N MET A 128 2.69 14.75 30.67
CA MET A 128 1.95 15.23 31.84
C MET A 128 2.62 14.79 33.15
N LEU A 129 3.09 13.54 33.18
CA LEU A 129 3.72 12.96 34.37
C LEU A 129 5.06 13.63 34.71
N VAL A 130 5.91 13.89 33.71
CA VAL A 130 7.16 14.63 33.93
C VAL A 130 6.89 16.05 34.42
N LYS A 131 5.87 16.72 33.88
CA LYS A 131 5.53 18.10 34.25
C LYS A 131 5.13 18.24 35.72
N GLU A 132 4.44 17.25 36.29
CA GLU A 132 4.00 17.28 37.69
C GLU A 132 5.10 16.87 38.67
N ASN A 133 5.99 15.98 38.25
CA ASN A 133 6.91 15.32 39.17
C ASN A 133 8.34 15.88 39.18
N ILE A 134 8.84 16.39 38.05
CA ILE A 134 10.23 16.83 37.91
C ILE A 134 10.23 18.28 37.45
N LEU A 135 10.63 19.19 38.35
CA LEU A 135 10.77 20.62 38.04
C LEU A 135 11.96 20.94 37.11
N ASP A 136 12.58 19.92 36.50
CA ASP A 136 13.68 20.08 35.55
C ASP A 136 13.13 20.34 34.14
N LEU A 137 13.10 21.63 33.80
CA LEU A 137 12.72 22.12 32.47
C LEU A 137 13.49 21.42 31.34
N GLY A 138 14.76 21.07 31.58
CA GLY A 138 15.62 20.41 30.59
C GLY A 138 15.13 19.02 30.19
N LEU A 139 14.72 18.18 31.16
CA LEU A 139 14.25 16.82 30.89
C LEU A 139 12.89 16.82 30.19
N LEU A 140 12.02 17.76 30.55
CA LEU A 140 10.73 17.95 29.88
C LEU A 140 10.91 18.33 28.41
N ILE A 141 11.82 19.26 28.10
CA ILE A 141 12.13 19.64 26.71
C ILE A 141 12.73 18.47 25.95
N ALA A 142 13.69 17.75 26.54
CA ALA A 142 14.33 16.60 25.90
C ALA A 142 13.33 15.48 25.57
N LEU A 143 12.45 15.13 26.51
CA LEU A 143 11.42 14.10 26.31
C LEU A 143 10.40 14.52 25.24
N SER A 144 9.99 15.79 25.25
CA SER A 144 9.09 16.38 24.25
C SER A 144 9.65 16.25 22.84
N ILE A 145 10.89 16.72 22.65
CA ILE A 145 11.54 16.73 21.35
C ILE A 145 11.79 15.29 20.88
N SER A 146 12.34 14.45 21.76
CA SER A 146 12.64 13.05 21.43
C SER A 146 11.38 12.26 21.06
N GLY A 147 10.33 12.33 21.88
CA GLY A 147 9.07 11.64 21.62
C GLY A 147 8.34 12.19 20.39
N GLY A 148 8.39 13.51 20.17
CA GLY A 148 7.86 14.15 18.97
C GLY A 148 8.55 13.68 17.68
N PHE A 149 9.88 13.61 17.67
CA PHE A 149 10.63 13.07 16.52
C PHE A 149 10.33 11.60 16.26
N LEU A 150 10.22 10.78 17.31
CA LEU A 150 9.88 9.37 17.20
C LEU A 150 8.46 9.20 16.62
N LEU A 151 7.47 9.91 17.14
CA LEU A 151 6.10 9.89 16.63
C LEU A 151 6.04 10.37 15.18
N LEU A 152 6.74 11.45 14.84
CA LEU A 152 6.80 11.96 13.46
C LEU A 152 7.38 10.92 12.50
N GLY A 153 8.43 10.21 12.92
CA GLY A 153 9.01 9.10 12.15
C GLY A 153 8.01 7.96 11.92
N LEU A 154 7.25 7.56 12.95
CA LEU A 154 6.23 6.52 12.84
C LEU A 154 5.06 6.96 11.94
N PHE A 155 4.59 8.21 12.07
CA PHE A 155 3.56 8.76 11.17
C PHE A 155 4.05 8.81 9.73
N TYR A 156 5.31 9.17 9.50
CA TYR A 156 5.91 9.16 8.17
C TYR A 156 5.91 7.76 7.55
N CYS A 157 6.26 6.71 8.32
CA CYS A 157 6.16 5.32 7.88
C CYS A 157 4.74 4.94 7.49
N TRP A 158 3.73 5.34 8.27
CA TRP A 158 2.32 5.10 7.95
C TRP A 158 1.89 5.80 6.65
N PHE A 159 2.23 7.08 6.49
CA PHE A 159 1.95 7.84 5.26
C PHE A 159 2.66 7.25 4.04
N CYS A 160 3.84 6.66 4.20
CA CYS A 160 4.54 5.96 3.12
C CYS A 160 3.67 4.83 2.55
N VAL A 161 3.06 4.00 3.41
CA VAL A 161 2.15 2.92 2.99
C VAL A 161 0.86 3.46 2.34
N VAL A 162 0.31 4.56 2.87
CA VAL A 162 -0.85 5.25 2.24
C VAL A 162 -0.49 5.73 0.82
N SER A 163 0.69 6.33 0.66
CA SER A 163 1.16 6.84 -0.64
C SER A 163 1.38 5.72 -1.65
N LEU A 164 1.85 4.53 -1.22
CA LEU A 164 1.90 3.34 -2.07
C LEU A 164 0.49 2.99 -2.56
N CYS A 165 -0.50 2.96 -1.66
CA CYS A 165 -1.87 2.61 -2.02
C CYS A 165 -2.43 3.58 -3.07
N GLN A 166 -2.19 4.89 -2.91
CA GLN A 166 -2.60 5.91 -3.88
C GLN A 166 -1.92 5.70 -5.25
N CYS A 167 -0.60 5.47 -5.24
CA CYS A 167 0.16 5.23 -6.46
C CYS A 167 -0.32 3.97 -7.20
N LEU A 168 -0.57 2.87 -6.49
CA LEU A 168 -1.11 1.64 -7.08
C LEU A 168 -2.52 1.82 -7.65
N ARG A 169 -3.37 2.64 -7.01
CA ARG A 169 -4.71 2.96 -7.54
C ARG A 169 -4.63 3.74 -8.85
N GLU A 170 -3.76 4.74 -8.91
CA GLU A 170 -3.56 5.55 -10.12
C GLU A 170 -3.05 4.70 -11.28
N LEU A 171 -2.08 3.81 -11.02
CA LEU A 171 -1.55 2.89 -12.03
C LEU A 171 -2.62 1.92 -12.55
N ARG A 172 -3.42 1.32 -11.67
CA ARG A 172 -4.53 0.45 -12.08
C ARG A 172 -5.59 1.22 -12.88
N ALA A 173 -5.84 2.48 -12.56
CA ALA A 173 -6.76 3.33 -13.31
C ALA A 173 -6.25 3.62 -14.73
N GLN A 174 -4.96 3.97 -14.87
CA GLN A 174 -4.33 4.19 -16.18
C GLN A 174 -4.33 2.93 -17.05
N GLN A 175 -4.04 1.77 -16.45
CA GLN A 175 -4.07 0.49 -17.18
C GLN A 175 -5.48 0.15 -17.67
N LYS A 176 -6.51 0.36 -16.83
CA LYS A 176 -7.92 0.19 -17.23
C LYS A 176 -8.29 1.12 -18.38
N LEU A 177 -7.92 2.40 -18.31
CA LEU A 177 -8.21 3.38 -19.35
C LEU A 177 -7.54 3.00 -20.68
N GLY A 178 -6.27 2.61 -20.66
CA GLY A 178 -5.55 2.15 -21.85
C GLY A 178 -6.18 0.90 -22.46
N SER A 179 -6.57 -0.08 -21.64
CA SER A 179 -7.25 -1.28 -22.13
C SER A 179 -8.63 -0.99 -22.71
N ALA A 180 -9.39 -0.05 -22.13
CA ALA A 180 -10.68 0.38 -22.66
C ALA A 180 -10.53 1.08 -24.01
N GLN A 181 -9.49 1.91 -24.17
CA GLN A 181 -9.20 2.60 -25.43
C GLN A 181 -8.78 1.62 -26.53
N VAL A 182 -7.99 0.59 -26.21
CA VAL A 182 -7.66 -0.49 -27.15
C VAL A 182 -8.89 -1.30 -27.53
N ASN A 183 -9.77 -1.63 -26.58
CA ASN A 183 -11.02 -2.34 -26.86
C ASN A 183 -11.97 -1.53 -27.76
N LEU A 184 -12.04 -0.21 -27.57
CA LEU A 184 -12.80 0.68 -28.46
C LEU A 184 -12.23 0.66 -29.87
N LEU A 185 -10.91 0.76 -30.02
CA LEU A 185 -10.23 0.72 -31.31
C LEU A 185 -10.49 -0.62 -32.03
N ILE A 186 -10.38 -1.74 -31.33
CA ILE A 186 -10.68 -3.08 -31.87
C ILE A 186 -12.15 -3.17 -32.30
N ASN A 187 -13.08 -2.60 -31.54
CA ASN A 187 -14.48 -2.59 -31.88
C ASN A 187 -14.78 -1.73 -33.13
N GLU A 188 -14.12 -0.58 -33.29
CA GLU A 188 -14.21 0.21 -34.53
C GLU A 188 -13.67 -0.55 -35.73
N PHE A 189 -12.47 -1.15 -35.62
CA PHE A 189 -11.91 -1.97 -36.70
C PHE A 189 -12.82 -3.15 -37.06
N ARG A 190 -13.45 -3.79 -36.06
CA ARG A 190 -14.42 -4.87 -36.29
C ARG A 190 -15.67 -4.36 -37.02
N HIS A 191 -16.14 -3.16 -36.69
CA HIS A 191 -17.30 -2.55 -37.34
C HIS A 191 -16.99 -2.19 -38.81
N LEU A 192 -15.81 -1.60 -39.04
CA LEU A 192 -15.30 -1.30 -40.39
C LEU A 192 -15.14 -2.58 -41.22
N ALA A 193 -14.54 -3.64 -40.66
CA ALA A 193 -14.40 -4.91 -41.35
C ALA A 193 -15.76 -5.54 -41.74
N LYS A 194 -16.77 -5.43 -40.87
CA LYS A 194 -18.14 -5.88 -41.18
C LYS A 194 -18.75 -5.06 -42.32
N THR A 195 -18.63 -3.73 -42.31
CA THR A 195 -19.15 -2.89 -43.41
C THR A 195 -18.44 -3.16 -44.74
N THR A 196 -17.14 -3.43 -44.73
CA THR A 196 -16.37 -3.76 -45.95
C THR A 196 -16.68 -5.17 -46.48
N ALA A 197 -17.04 -6.11 -45.60
CA ALA A 197 -17.50 -7.44 -46.01
C ALA A 197 -18.89 -7.38 -46.67
N VAL A 198 -19.79 -6.54 -46.15
CA VAL A 198 -21.13 -6.30 -46.73
C VAL A 198 -21.03 -5.63 -48.11
N SER A 199 -20.13 -4.66 -48.29
CA SER A 199 -19.91 -4.04 -49.62
C SER A 199 -19.29 -5.00 -50.64
N ARG A 200 -18.50 -5.99 -50.21
CA ARG A 200 -18.00 -7.07 -51.08
C ARG A 200 -19.08 -8.05 -51.54
N GLN A 201 -20.13 -8.29 -50.75
CA GLN A 201 -21.25 -9.13 -51.17
C GLN A 201 -22.22 -8.44 -52.15
N GLN A 202 -22.23 -7.10 -52.20
CA GLN A 202 -22.96 -6.35 -53.24
C GLN A 202 -22.19 -6.25 -54.56
N PHE A 203 -20.87 -6.45 -54.56
CA PHE A 203 -20.09 -6.73 -55.78
C PHE A 203 -20.13 -8.23 -56.08
N SER A 204 -21.31 -8.74 -56.42
CA SER A 204 -21.38 -9.97 -57.20
C SER A 204 -20.61 -9.74 -58.51
N PRO A 205 -19.70 -10.64 -58.94
CA PRO A 205 -19.10 -10.53 -60.25
C PRO A 205 -20.23 -10.59 -61.27
N VAL A 206 -20.54 -9.45 -61.89
CA VAL A 206 -21.28 -9.43 -63.15
C VAL A 206 -20.51 -10.38 -64.08
N ASN A 207 -21.18 -11.48 -64.38
CA ASN A 207 -20.74 -12.58 -65.22
C ASN A 207 -19.79 -12.11 -66.34
N PRO A 208 -18.51 -12.53 -66.38
CA PRO A 208 -17.58 -12.11 -67.42
C PRO A 208 -17.79 -12.93 -68.70
N SER A 209 -19.03 -13.02 -69.19
CA SER A 209 -19.33 -13.70 -70.45
C SER A 209 -18.79 -12.96 -71.68
N TRP A 210 -18.38 -11.69 -71.55
CA TRP A 210 -17.81 -10.89 -72.64
C TRP A 210 -16.28 -11.00 -72.77
N ARG A 211 -15.55 -11.55 -71.78
CA ARG A 211 -14.07 -11.60 -71.83
C ARG A 211 -13.49 -12.76 -72.65
N LEU A 212 -14.30 -13.73 -73.07
CA LEU A 212 -13.86 -14.84 -73.92
C LEU A 212 -14.11 -14.62 -75.42
N GLN A 213 -14.75 -13.52 -75.83
CA GLN A 213 -14.98 -13.20 -77.25
C GLN A 213 -13.98 -12.21 -77.87
N ALA A 214 -13.16 -11.52 -77.07
CA ALA A 214 -12.21 -10.53 -77.59
C ALA A 214 -10.81 -11.10 -77.94
N ALA A 215 -10.54 -12.38 -77.63
CA ALA A 215 -9.21 -12.97 -77.84
C ALA A 215 -9.06 -13.71 -79.19
N HIS A 216 -10.09 -13.75 -80.03
CA HIS A 216 -10.10 -14.58 -81.25
C HIS A 216 -10.39 -13.85 -82.57
N SER A 217 -10.38 -12.51 -82.63
CA SER A 217 -10.76 -11.77 -83.86
C SER A 217 -9.69 -10.86 -84.48
N ASN A 218 -8.39 -11.05 -84.21
CA ASN A 218 -7.36 -10.19 -84.82
C ASN A 218 -6.10 -10.94 -85.30
N TYR A 219 -6.31 -12.01 -86.06
CA TYR A 219 -5.30 -12.50 -87.01
C TYR A 219 -5.83 -12.31 -88.43
N GLY A 220 -5.62 -11.11 -88.98
CA GLY A 220 -5.98 -10.78 -90.34
C GLY A 220 -5.18 -9.59 -90.84
N ASN A 221 -4.17 -9.87 -91.67
CA ASN A 221 -3.50 -8.96 -92.59
C ASN A 221 -2.71 -7.79 -91.99
N LEU A 222 -1.44 -8.05 -91.68
CA LEU A 222 -0.38 -7.05 -91.82
C LEU A 222 0.52 -7.47 -92.99
N ALA A 223 0.24 -6.86 -94.14
CA ALA A 223 1.11 -6.84 -95.29
C ALA A 223 2.35 -6.02 -94.96
N TRP A 224 3.52 -6.57 -95.27
CA TRP A 224 4.79 -5.85 -95.26
C TRP A 224 4.91 -4.99 -96.53
N PRO A 225 5.21 -3.69 -96.44
CA PRO A 225 5.78 -2.96 -97.56
C PRO A 225 7.31 -2.99 -97.42
N THR A 226 7.92 -3.55 -98.45
CA THR A 226 9.25 -3.22 -98.96
C THR A 226 9.45 -1.70 -99.05
N TYR A 227 10.54 -1.19 -98.49
CA TYR A 227 11.68 -0.54 -99.16
C TYR A 227 12.62 0.05 -98.11
#